data_AF-A0A1R1XPF9-F1
#
_entry.id   AF-A0A1R1XPF9-F1
#
_cell.length_a   1.000
_cell.length_b   1.000
_cell.length_c   1.000
_cell.angle_alpha   90.00
_cell.angle_beta   90.00
_cell.angle_gamma   90.00
#
_symmetry.space_group_name_H-M   'P 1'
#
loop_
_entity.id
_entity.type
_entity.pdbx_description
1 polymer ?
#
loop_
_entity_poly.entity_id
_entity_poly.type
_entity_poly.pdbx_seq_one_letter_code
_entity_poly.pdbx_strand_id
1 'polypeptide(L)'
;MINLNQSRDENGEFSLPLSDLSEQNGRNNNKNDSAVLNFASWFATSAIQRARYKDFSSIDFCEDWVSWSEFLGVKWSIGESTIQFFSYLLDSTVFSGIATLLVTSYAPYAAGQGIAELKTIMSGFLMKEFLSGKTLLIKCVSIVFAVASGLSVGKEVALVHISTCCANIFSNMFPSIKQNEAQKRQLLSAASAAGISVAFGAPIAGVLFSLEYFDPYRNGKMVPFQNVYERTWYSFELIFFVLIGVFGGIFGSAIVKLDSIFSNYRQKSLIRNFARGEVVVVAALTVIVCYGNIFARSDAVTLVSNLFTECRAKDSSGICEYEFL
;
A
#
# COMPACT_ATOMS: atom_id res chain seq x y z
N MET A 1 -37.93 -8.31 28.88
CA MET A 1 -39.16 -8.84 28.24
C MET A 1 -39.56 -7.86 27.15
N ILE A 2 -39.25 -8.16 25.90
CA ILE A 2 -39.74 -7.38 24.76
C ILE A 2 -40.49 -8.38 23.88
N ASN A 3 -41.76 -8.07 23.66
CA ASN A 3 -42.76 -8.88 22.98
C ASN A 3 -42.48 -8.85 21.48
N LEU A 4 -42.23 -10.01 20.86
CA LEU A 4 -42.12 -10.14 19.40
C LEU A 4 -43.43 -10.69 18.87
N ASN A 5 -44.36 -9.81 18.52
CA ASN A 5 -45.49 -10.20 17.67
C ASN A 5 -45.00 -10.23 16.22
N GLN A 6 -44.93 -11.44 15.68
CA GLN A 6 -44.42 -11.76 14.36
C GLN A 6 -45.61 -11.85 13.38
N SER A 7 -45.81 -10.83 12.55
CA SER A 7 -46.70 -10.92 11.39
C SER A 7 -45.95 -11.59 10.23
N ARG A 8 -46.58 -12.60 9.63
CA ARG A 8 -46.04 -13.46 8.56
C ARG A 8 -46.63 -13.01 7.23
N ASP A 9 -45.79 -12.58 6.29
CA ASP A 9 -46.19 -12.32 4.91
C ASP A 9 -46.16 -13.62 4.08
N GLU A 10 -47.04 -13.72 3.07
CA GLU A 10 -47.40 -14.96 2.35
C GLU A 10 -46.28 -15.59 1.47
N ASN A 11 -45.06 -15.03 1.44
CA ASN A 11 -43.97 -15.52 0.59
C ASN A 11 -42.75 -16.10 1.33
N GLY A 12 -42.79 -16.22 2.67
CA GLY A 12 -41.80 -17.03 3.41
C GLY A 12 -40.35 -16.51 3.46
N GLU A 13 -40.10 -15.23 3.15
CA GLU A 13 -38.78 -14.59 3.37
C GLU A 13 -38.72 -13.84 4.71
N PHE A 14 -37.58 -13.96 5.39
CA PHE A 14 -37.29 -13.31 6.68
C PHE A 14 -36.52 -12.01 6.44
N SER A 15 -37.21 -10.87 6.50
CA SER A 15 -36.60 -9.54 6.42
C SER A 15 -36.43 -8.93 7.81
N LEU A 16 -35.18 -8.83 8.27
CA LEU A 16 -34.80 -8.00 9.42
C LEU A 16 -34.75 -6.52 8.98
N PRO A 17 -35.28 -5.57 9.78
CA PRO A 17 -35.19 -4.14 9.49
C PRO A 17 -33.79 -3.63 9.88
N LEU A 18 -32.78 -3.98 9.07
CA LEU A 18 -31.38 -3.56 9.23
C LEU A 18 -30.96 -2.46 8.25
N SER A 19 -31.81 -2.13 7.26
CA SER A 19 -31.53 -1.09 6.25
C SER A 19 -31.44 0.30 6.87
N ASP A 20 -32.36 0.64 7.77
CA ASP A 20 -32.59 2.04 8.17
C ASP A 20 -31.59 2.54 9.24
N LEU A 21 -30.99 1.62 10.00
CA LEU A 21 -29.92 1.93 10.96
C LEU A 21 -28.54 2.08 10.28
N SER A 22 -28.33 1.47 9.11
CA SER A 22 -27.10 1.67 8.32
C SER A 22 -27.05 3.06 7.68
N GLU A 23 -28.21 3.57 7.26
CA GLU A 23 -28.30 4.80 6.47
C GLU A 23 -28.14 6.06 7.34
N GLN A 24 -28.63 6.04 8.58
CA GLN A 24 -28.40 7.14 9.53
C GLN A 24 -27.00 7.14 10.14
N ASN A 25 -26.39 5.97 10.35
CA ASN A 25 -25.02 5.89 10.87
C ASN A 25 -23.97 6.25 9.80
N GLY A 26 -24.27 6.03 8.51
CA GLY A 26 -23.44 6.50 7.39
C GLY A 26 -23.44 8.03 7.23
N ARG A 27 -24.56 8.71 7.53
CA ARG A 27 -24.68 10.16 7.31
C ARG A 27 -23.91 11.01 8.33
N ASN A 28 -23.71 10.52 9.56
CA ASN A 28 -22.99 11.24 10.61
C ASN A 28 -21.46 11.01 10.57
N ASN A 29 -20.98 9.89 10.03
CA ASN A 29 -19.54 9.65 9.84
C ASN A 29 -18.96 10.46 8.67
N ASN A 30 -19.78 10.78 7.65
CA ASN A 30 -19.36 11.57 6.48
C ASN A 30 -18.83 12.98 6.80
N LYS A 31 -19.16 13.59 7.95
CA LYS A 31 -18.65 14.92 8.34
C LYS A 31 -17.26 14.91 8.99
N ASN A 32 -16.85 13.81 9.60
CA ASN A 32 -15.52 13.69 10.21
C ASN A 32 -14.53 13.00 9.28
N ASP A 33 -15.02 12.09 8.43
CA ASP A 33 -14.22 11.41 7.42
C ASP A 33 -13.84 12.34 6.26
N SER A 34 -14.65 13.37 5.98
CA SER A 34 -14.39 14.38 4.95
C SER A 34 -13.13 15.21 5.23
N ALA A 35 -12.80 15.55 6.48
CA ALA A 35 -11.58 16.34 6.73
C ALA A 35 -10.30 15.54 6.48
N VAL A 36 -10.28 14.26 6.86
CA VAL A 36 -9.12 13.37 6.68
C VAL A 36 -8.99 12.94 5.22
N LEU A 37 -10.11 12.64 4.54
CA LEU A 37 -10.15 12.34 3.10
C LEU A 37 -9.82 13.57 2.26
N ASN A 38 -10.28 14.77 2.62
CA ASN A 38 -9.92 16.01 1.95
C ASN A 38 -8.43 16.34 2.17
N PHE A 39 -7.88 16.08 3.36
CA PHE A 39 -6.45 16.28 3.64
C PHE A 39 -5.57 15.26 2.89
N ALA A 40 -6.00 13.99 2.81
CA ALA A 40 -5.34 12.95 2.04
C ALA A 40 -5.46 13.17 0.52
N SER A 41 -6.60 13.67 0.04
CA SER A 41 -6.84 14.07 -1.35
C SER A 41 -6.01 15.31 -1.71
N TRP A 42 -5.90 16.30 -0.82
CA TRP A 42 -5.03 17.48 -0.98
C TRP A 42 -3.55 17.07 -1.08
N PHE A 43 -3.11 16.12 -0.25
CA PHE A 43 -1.75 15.55 -0.32
C PHE A 43 -1.50 14.70 -1.58
N ALA A 44 -2.48 13.88 -1.97
CA ALA A 44 -2.40 13.01 -3.13
C ALA A 44 -2.54 13.75 -4.47
N THR A 45 -2.94 15.03 -4.47
CA THR A 45 -3.12 15.84 -5.69
C THR A 45 -2.07 16.94 -5.89
N SER A 46 -1.28 17.30 -4.87
CA SER A 46 0.00 18.01 -5.08
C SER A 46 1.00 17.17 -5.88
N ALA A 47 1.07 15.85 -5.64
CA ALA A 47 1.57 14.95 -6.68
C ALA A 47 0.48 14.74 -7.72
N ILE A 48 0.75 15.13 -8.96
CA ILE A 48 -0.20 15.07 -10.08
C ILE A 48 -0.53 13.61 -10.42
N GLN A 49 -1.45 12.97 -9.70
CA GLN A 49 -2.19 11.79 -10.14
C GLN A 49 -3.58 12.21 -10.65
N ARG A 50 -3.59 12.99 -11.74
CA ARG A 50 -4.76 13.08 -12.63
C ARG A 50 -4.38 12.45 -13.97
N ALA A 51 -4.41 11.13 -14.03
CA ALA A 51 -4.85 10.48 -15.26
C ALA A 51 -6.35 10.81 -15.40
N ARG A 52 -6.80 11.21 -16.58
CA ARG A 52 -8.19 11.62 -16.85
C ARG A 52 -9.18 10.46 -16.64
N TYR A 53 -9.56 10.18 -15.40
CA TYR A 53 -10.61 9.22 -15.08
C TYR A 53 -11.92 9.97 -14.85
N LYS A 54 -12.75 10.04 -15.91
CA LYS A 54 -14.17 10.39 -15.79
C LYS A 54 -14.87 9.10 -15.35
N ASP A 55 -15.66 9.17 -14.27
CA ASP A 55 -16.39 8.05 -13.65
C ASP A 55 -15.57 6.98 -12.92
N PHE A 56 -15.15 7.30 -11.68
CA PHE A 56 -15.08 6.32 -10.59
C PHE A 56 -16.18 6.69 -9.59
N SER A 57 -17.39 6.17 -9.82
CA SER A 57 -18.53 6.43 -8.95
C SER A 57 -18.27 5.83 -7.55
N SER A 58 -18.47 6.67 -6.52
CA SER A 58 -18.51 6.38 -5.07
C SER A 58 -17.24 6.52 -4.22
N ILE A 59 -16.28 7.33 -4.64
CA ILE A 59 -15.47 8.10 -3.67
C ILE A 59 -15.67 9.57 -4.05
N ASP A 60 -16.24 10.37 -3.14
CA ASP A 60 -16.50 11.80 -3.33
C ASP A 60 -15.19 12.55 -3.60
N PHE A 61 -14.74 12.58 -4.86
CA PHE A 61 -13.67 13.45 -5.31
C PHE A 61 -14.28 14.83 -5.59
N CYS A 62 -13.73 15.85 -4.93
CA CYS A 62 -14.22 17.23 -4.95
C CYS A 62 -14.49 17.73 -6.38
N GLU A 63 -15.76 18.10 -6.65
CA GLU A 63 -16.17 18.76 -7.89
C GLU A 63 -15.48 20.13 -8.10
N ASP A 64 -14.90 20.73 -7.03
CA ASP A 64 -14.25 22.04 -7.04
C ASP A 64 -12.72 22.02 -7.33
N TRP A 65 -12.14 20.89 -7.74
CA TRP A 65 -10.68 20.80 -7.93
C TRP A 65 -10.19 21.38 -9.27
N VAL A 66 -9.21 22.29 -9.19
CA VAL A 66 -8.67 23.09 -10.30
C VAL A 66 -7.17 22.76 -10.50
N SER A 67 -6.70 22.65 -11.74
CA SER A 67 -5.29 22.38 -12.03
C SER A 67 -4.40 23.60 -11.74
N TRP A 68 -3.09 23.39 -11.50
CA TRP A 68 -2.16 24.51 -11.30
C TRP A 68 -2.11 25.49 -12.47
N SER A 69 -2.31 25.01 -13.70
CA SER A 69 -2.40 25.85 -14.90
C SER A 69 -3.66 26.71 -14.92
N GLU A 70 -4.78 26.16 -14.46
CA GLU A 70 -6.08 26.84 -14.39
C GLU A 70 -6.15 27.82 -13.21
N PHE A 71 -5.59 27.47 -12.04
CA PHE A 71 -5.45 28.37 -10.89
C PHE A 71 -4.62 29.61 -11.22
N LEU A 72 -3.53 29.44 -11.98
CA LEU A 72 -2.68 30.55 -12.44
C LEU A 72 -3.22 31.28 -13.68
N GLY A 73 -4.37 30.85 -14.22
CA GLY A 73 -5.03 31.50 -15.36
C GLY A 73 -4.26 31.42 -16.69
N VAL A 74 -3.36 30.44 -16.85
CA VAL A 74 -2.50 30.31 -18.02
C VAL A 74 -3.19 29.48 -19.09
N LYS A 75 -3.63 30.15 -20.18
CA LYS A 75 -4.36 29.52 -21.30
C LYS A 75 -3.48 29.06 -22.46
N TRP A 76 -2.16 29.23 -22.38
CA TRP A 76 -1.22 28.82 -23.43
C TRP A 76 -0.90 27.32 -23.27
N SER A 77 -1.14 26.53 -24.32
CA SER A 77 -0.96 25.06 -24.31
C SER A 77 0.42 24.60 -23.81
N ILE A 78 1.50 25.28 -24.22
CA ILE A 78 2.87 25.00 -23.76
C ILE A 78 3.07 25.44 -22.30
N GLY A 79 2.46 26.57 -21.92
CA GLY A 79 2.51 27.09 -20.56
C GLY A 79 1.83 26.16 -19.55
N GLU A 80 0.71 25.54 -19.93
CA GLU A 80 0.01 24.56 -19.10
C GLU A 80 0.89 23.35 -18.77
N SER A 81 1.50 22.74 -19.79
CA SER A 81 2.36 21.57 -19.60
C SER A 81 3.62 21.90 -18.82
N THR A 82 4.18 23.10 -19.04
CA THR A 82 5.40 23.54 -18.34
C THR A 82 5.13 23.77 -16.85
N ILE A 83 4.02 24.44 -16.51
CA ILE A 83 3.63 24.70 -15.12
C ILE A 83 3.36 23.41 -14.37
N GLN A 84 2.62 22.47 -14.98
CA GLN A 84 2.34 21.17 -14.38
C GLN A 84 3.60 20.33 -14.15
N PHE A 85 4.56 20.38 -15.08
CA PHE A 85 5.85 19.71 -14.89
C PHE A 85 6.63 20.28 -13.70
N PHE A 86 6.76 21.61 -13.62
CA PHE A 86 7.52 22.25 -12.55
C PHE A 86 6.84 22.13 -11.19
N SER A 87 5.50 22.21 -11.13
CA SER A 87 4.77 21.97 -9.88
C SER A 87 4.97 20.53 -9.41
N TYR A 88 4.87 19.55 -10.31
CA TYR A 88 5.09 18.15 -9.95
C TYR A 88 6.52 17.88 -9.48
N LEU A 89 7.51 18.48 -10.13
CA LEU A 89 8.91 18.38 -9.73
C LEU A 89 9.15 19.00 -8.35
N LEU A 90 8.57 20.17 -8.09
CA LEU A 90 8.67 20.85 -6.80
C LEU A 90 8.04 20.03 -5.68
N ASP A 91 6.79 19.59 -5.87
CA ASP A 91 6.06 18.83 -4.86
C ASP A 91 6.75 17.49 -4.55
N SER A 92 7.21 16.78 -5.59
CA SER A 92 7.94 15.51 -5.42
C SER A 92 9.24 15.68 -4.63
N THR A 93 10.05 16.69 -4.96
CA THR A 93 11.33 16.94 -4.27
C THR A 93 11.14 17.41 -2.83
N VAL A 94 10.14 18.27 -2.57
CA VAL A 94 9.82 18.76 -1.22
C VAL A 94 9.31 17.62 -0.34
N PHE A 95 8.35 16.83 -0.80
CA PHE A 95 7.80 15.72 0.01
C PHE A 95 8.81 14.60 0.25
N SER A 96 9.58 14.22 -0.78
CA SER A 96 10.67 13.26 -0.64
C SER A 96 11.74 13.76 0.35
N GLY A 97 12.07 15.05 0.29
CA GLY A 97 12.96 15.72 1.23
C GLY A 97 12.45 15.66 2.67
N ILE A 98 11.18 16.01 2.91
CA ILE A 98 10.55 15.95 4.23
C ILE A 98 10.54 14.51 4.77
N ALA A 99 10.12 13.54 3.96
CA ALA A 99 10.12 12.12 4.35
C ALA A 99 11.52 11.65 4.77
N THR A 100 12.53 11.99 3.98
CA THR A 100 13.93 11.61 4.24
C THR A 100 14.49 12.30 5.48
N LEU A 101 14.16 13.57 5.71
CA LEU A 101 14.57 14.31 6.91
C LEU A 101 13.93 13.72 8.18
N LEU A 102 12.65 13.34 8.12
CA LEU A 102 11.95 12.71 9.24
C LEU A 102 12.60 11.38 9.63
N VAL A 103 12.82 10.49 8.66
CA VAL A 103 13.42 9.17 8.91
C VAL A 103 14.87 9.30 9.39
N THR A 104 15.70 10.10 8.72
CA THR A 104 17.13 10.18 9.04
C THR A 104 17.43 10.96 10.33
N SER A 105 16.55 11.86 10.78
CA SER A 105 16.80 12.69 11.97
C SER A 105 16.14 12.13 13.24
N TYR A 106 14.97 11.49 13.13
CA TYR A 106 14.21 11.05 14.31
C TYR A 106 14.22 9.54 14.55
N ALA A 107 14.11 8.72 13.50
CA ALA A 107 14.02 7.27 13.63
C ALA A 107 14.66 6.55 12.43
N PRO A 108 15.99 6.37 12.41
CA PRO A 108 16.68 5.71 11.29
C PRO A 108 16.24 4.25 11.10
N TYR A 109 15.76 3.58 12.16
CA TYR A 109 15.16 2.25 12.11
C TYR A 109 13.81 2.18 11.38
N ALA A 110 13.19 3.33 11.05
CA ALA A 110 11.99 3.37 10.22
C ALA A 110 12.29 3.16 8.72
N ALA A 111 13.56 3.28 8.31
CA ALA A 111 13.97 3.18 6.93
C ALA A 111 13.66 1.80 6.33
N GLY A 112 13.20 1.79 5.07
CA GLY A 112 12.92 0.56 4.34
C GLY A 112 11.63 -0.16 4.77
N GLN A 113 11.49 -1.39 4.28
CA GLN A 113 10.28 -2.20 4.44
C GLN A 113 10.12 -2.72 5.88
N GLY A 114 11.17 -3.32 6.45
CA GLY A 114 11.16 -3.85 7.81
C GLY A 114 10.81 -5.34 7.94
N ILE A 115 10.51 -6.04 6.84
CA ILE A 115 10.15 -7.47 6.90
C ILE A 115 11.34 -8.35 7.32
N ALA A 116 12.54 -8.05 6.82
CA ALA A 116 13.73 -8.85 7.15
C ALA A 116 14.06 -8.74 8.63
N GLU A 117 14.01 -7.52 9.16
CA GLU A 117 14.19 -7.21 10.57
C GLU A 117 13.11 -7.89 11.42
N LEU A 118 11.84 -7.81 10.99
CA LEU A 118 10.74 -8.50 11.66
C LEU A 118 10.96 -10.02 11.68
N LYS A 119 11.46 -10.62 10.60
CA LYS A 119 11.83 -12.05 10.55
C LYS A 119 12.94 -12.39 11.54
N THR A 120 13.95 -11.52 11.69
CA THR A 120 14.99 -11.73 12.71
C THR A 120 14.44 -11.64 14.13
N ILE A 121 13.46 -10.76 14.39
CA ILE A 121 12.77 -10.67 15.68
C ILE A 121 11.96 -11.93 15.97
N MET A 122 11.25 -12.47 14.99
CA MET A 122 10.54 -13.75 15.12
C MET A 122 11.48 -14.93 15.32
N SER A 123 12.68 -14.85 14.75
CA SER A 123 13.77 -15.82 14.98
C SER A 123 14.36 -15.73 16.40
N GLY A 124 14.09 -14.65 17.13
CA GLY A 124 14.45 -14.47 18.54
C GLY A 124 15.53 -13.43 18.82
N PHE A 125 15.94 -12.66 17.82
CA PHE A 125 16.83 -11.53 18.01
C PHE A 125 16.05 -10.29 18.46
N LEU A 126 16.43 -9.70 19.59
CA LEU A 126 15.69 -8.55 20.14
C LEU A 126 16.25 -7.21 19.61
N MET A 127 15.48 -6.54 18.76
CA MET A 127 15.76 -5.17 18.29
C MET A 127 14.74 -4.18 18.89
N LYS A 128 15.06 -3.61 20.06
CA LYS A 128 14.12 -2.83 20.87
C LYS A 128 13.62 -1.54 20.20
N GLU A 129 14.46 -0.92 19.37
CA GLU A 129 14.13 0.36 18.71
C GLU A 129 13.29 0.16 17.43
N PHE A 130 13.37 -1.02 16.81
CA PHE A 130 12.65 -1.32 15.58
C PHE A 130 11.12 -1.33 15.79
N LEU A 131 10.64 -2.01 16.83
CA LEU A 131 9.22 -2.06 17.21
C LEU A 131 8.79 -0.93 18.17
N SER A 132 9.56 0.16 18.24
CA SER A 132 9.29 1.27 19.16
C SER A 132 8.15 2.17 18.67
N GLY A 133 7.42 2.79 19.61
CA GLY A 133 6.39 3.77 19.28
C GLY A 133 6.91 5.00 18.53
N LYS A 134 8.20 5.36 18.71
CA LYS A 134 8.85 6.41 17.91
C LYS A 134 8.93 6.01 16.43
N THR A 135 9.34 4.77 16.17
CA THR A 135 9.45 4.21 14.82
C THR A 135 8.08 4.11 14.16
N LEU A 136 7.04 3.70 14.92
CA LEU A 136 5.65 3.71 14.46
C LEU A 136 5.22 5.10 13.96
N LEU A 137 5.36 6.13 14.81
CA LEU A 137 4.91 7.48 14.47
C LEU A 137 5.64 8.05 13.26
N ILE A 138 6.97 7.95 13.24
CA ILE A 138 7.77 8.45 12.12
C ILE A 138 7.45 7.68 10.84
N LYS A 139 7.31 6.35 10.90
CA LYS A 139 7.00 5.53 9.72
C LYS A 139 5.63 5.84 9.15
N CYS A 140 4.60 6.05 9.98
CA CYS A 140 3.26 6.47 9.56
C CYS A 140 3.27 7.84 8.87
N VAL A 141 4.00 8.82 9.40
CA VAL A 141 4.06 10.16 8.78
C VAL A 141 4.94 10.14 7.53
N SER A 142 6.11 9.49 7.56
CA SER A 142 7.05 9.48 6.43
C SER A 142 6.49 8.74 5.22
N ILE A 143 5.68 7.69 5.42
CA ILE A 143 5.10 6.95 4.29
C ILE A 143 4.10 7.80 3.52
N VAL A 144 3.34 8.67 4.20
CA VAL A 144 2.39 9.59 3.54
C VAL A 144 3.16 10.53 2.62
N PHE A 145 4.23 11.14 3.10
CA PHE A 145 5.08 11.99 2.27
C PHE A 145 5.81 11.23 1.15
N ALA A 146 6.25 9.99 1.40
CA ALA A 146 6.89 9.15 0.39
C ALA A 146 5.92 8.81 -0.75
N VAL A 147 4.69 8.40 -0.44
CA VAL A 147 3.64 8.13 -1.45
C VAL A 147 3.23 9.42 -2.15
N ALA A 148 3.05 10.51 -1.40
CA ALA A 148 2.72 11.83 -1.96
C ALA A 148 3.83 12.39 -2.85
N SER A 149 5.08 11.92 -2.76
CA SER A 149 6.15 12.35 -3.66
C SER A 149 6.11 11.67 -5.05
N GLY A 150 5.25 10.67 -5.25
CA GLY A 150 5.18 9.90 -6.50
C GLY A 150 6.33 8.92 -6.70
N LEU A 151 7.12 8.64 -5.66
CA LEU A 151 8.15 7.61 -5.68
C LEU A 151 7.50 6.22 -5.75
N SER A 152 8.06 5.33 -6.57
CA SER A 152 7.65 3.92 -6.63
C SER A 152 8.21 3.18 -5.40
N VAL A 153 7.48 3.25 -4.28
CA VAL A 153 7.83 2.62 -3.01
C VAL A 153 6.70 1.69 -2.59
N GLY A 154 7.05 0.46 -2.17
CA GLY A 154 6.08 -0.52 -1.67
C GLY A 154 5.52 -0.13 -0.29
N LYS A 155 4.33 0.47 -0.27
CA LYS A 155 3.63 0.90 0.96
C LYS A 155 2.96 -0.25 1.70
N GLU A 156 2.59 -1.30 0.96
CA GLU A 156 1.86 -2.48 1.42
C GLU A 156 2.63 -3.18 2.53
N VAL A 157 3.94 -3.35 2.31
CA VAL A 157 4.84 -4.01 3.25
C VAL A 157 5.11 -3.16 4.49
N ALA A 158 5.10 -1.83 4.36
CA ALA A 158 5.27 -0.95 5.51
C ALA A 158 4.09 -1.02 6.48
N LEU A 159 2.87 -1.31 5.99
CA LEU A 159 1.69 -1.52 6.83
C LEU A 159 1.84 -2.73 7.77
N VAL A 160 2.54 -3.78 7.32
CA VAL A 160 2.88 -4.96 8.15
C VAL A 160 3.80 -4.56 9.31
N HIS A 161 4.74 -3.65 9.08
CA HIS A 161 5.61 -3.15 10.15
C HIS A 161 4.84 -2.24 11.13
N ILE A 162 3.92 -1.42 10.61
CA ILE A 162 3.06 -0.55 11.42
C ILE A 162 2.16 -1.40 12.33
N SER A 163 1.52 -2.45 11.81
CA SER A 163 0.65 -3.33 12.60
C SER A 163 1.41 -4.06 13.72
N THR A 164 2.64 -4.53 13.43
CA THR A 164 3.49 -5.20 14.43
C THR A 164 4.03 -4.23 15.49
N CYS A 165 4.35 -3.00 15.13
CA CYS A 165 4.66 -1.94 16.10
C CYS A 165 3.47 -1.70 17.05
N CYS A 166 2.25 -1.57 16.51
CA CYS A 166 1.04 -1.40 17.33
C CYS A 166 0.84 -2.58 18.29
N ALA A 167 1.03 -3.81 17.80
CA ALA A 167 0.93 -5.01 18.63
C ALA A 167 2.01 -5.09 19.71
N ASN A 168 3.24 -4.61 19.43
CA ASN A 168 4.29 -4.51 20.45
C ASN A 168 3.93 -3.50 21.54
N ILE A 169 3.38 -2.34 21.19
CA ILE A 169 2.89 -1.35 22.17
C ILE A 169 1.77 -1.95 23.02
N PHE A 170 0.79 -2.61 22.38
CA PHE A 170 -0.29 -3.31 23.07
C PHE A 170 0.24 -4.40 24.02
N SER A 171 1.20 -5.22 23.56
CA SER A 171 1.80 -6.27 24.38
C SER A 171 2.47 -5.74 25.65
N ASN A 172 3.01 -4.51 25.60
CA ASN A 172 3.66 -3.87 26.74
C ASN A 172 2.67 -3.41 27.82
N MET A 173 1.38 -3.27 27.49
CA MET A 173 0.31 -2.91 28.43
C MET A 173 -0.13 -4.10 29.29
N PHE A 174 0.12 -5.34 28.84
CA PHE A 174 -0.30 -6.56 29.52
C PHE A 174 0.92 -7.35 30.02
N PRO A 175 1.22 -7.36 31.33
CA PRO A 175 2.37 -8.06 31.89
C PRO A 175 2.44 -9.54 31.51
N SER A 176 1.29 -10.22 31.42
CA SER A 176 1.18 -11.63 31.06
C SER A 176 1.75 -11.93 29.67
N ILE A 177 1.48 -11.06 28.69
CA ILE A 177 2.00 -11.20 27.31
C ILE A 177 3.44 -10.72 27.23
N LYS A 178 3.76 -9.61 27.91
CA LYS A 178 5.11 -9.03 27.92
C LYS A 178 6.18 -9.98 28.48
N GLN A 179 5.84 -10.76 29.51
CA GLN A 179 6.77 -11.69 30.15
C GLN A 179 6.91 -13.02 29.40
N ASN A 180 5.97 -13.35 28.52
CA ASN A 180 5.96 -14.59 27.77
C ASN A 180 6.35 -14.34 26.30
N GLU A 181 7.64 -14.57 25.99
CA GLU A 181 8.19 -14.38 24.65
C GLU A 181 7.49 -15.23 23.57
N ALA A 182 6.95 -16.41 23.92
CA ALA A 182 6.21 -17.25 22.97
C ALA A 182 4.86 -16.61 22.62
N GLN A 183 4.11 -16.14 23.62
CA GLN A 183 2.84 -15.42 23.39
C GLN A 183 3.08 -14.10 22.66
N LYS A 184 4.18 -13.39 22.97
CA LYS A 184 4.56 -12.17 22.26
C LYS A 184 4.82 -12.42 20.78
N ARG A 185 5.51 -13.51 20.42
CA ARG A 185 5.74 -13.88 19.01
C ARG A 185 4.45 -14.28 18.29
N GLN A 186 3.55 -15.01 18.96
CA GLN A 186 2.23 -15.32 18.41
C GLN A 186 1.43 -14.04 18.11
N LEU A 187 1.43 -13.08 19.03
CA LEU A 187 0.77 -11.78 18.84
C LEU A 187 1.40 -10.99 17.69
N LEU A 188 2.73 -10.94 17.59
CA LEU A 188 3.43 -10.26 16.49
C LEU A 188 3.17 -10.93 15.13
N SER A 189 3.09 -12.26 15.07
CA SER A 189 2.69 -12.98 13.86
C SER A 189 1.24 -12.69 13.48
N ALA A 190 0.31 -12.73 14.44
CA ALA A 190 -1.09 -12.39 14.19
C ALA A 190 -1.26 -10.94 13.68
N ALA A 191 -0.50 -10.00 14.26
CA ALA A 191 -0.48 -8.61 13.81
C ALA A 191 0.12 -8.44 12.41
N SER A 192 1.15 -9.23 12.07
CA SER A 192 1.73 -9.24 10.72
C SER A 192 0.70 -9.74 9.71
N ALA A 193 0.02 -10.85 10.00
CA ALA A 193 -1.06 -11.37 9.18
C ALA A 193 -2.16 -10.31 8.94
N ALA A 194 -2.64 -9.68 10.02
CA ALA A 194 -3.64 -8.61 9.94
C ALA A 194 -3.16 -7.41 9.10
N GLY A 195 -1.89 -7.01 9.23
CA GLY A 195 -1.29 -5.95 8.41
C GLY A 195 -1.27 -6.28 6.93
N ILE A 196 -0.93 -7.53 6.57
CA ILE A 196 -0.98 -8.01 5.19
C ILE A 196 -2.42 -8.08 4.68
N SER A 197 -3.36 -8.56 5.51
CA SER A 197 -4.78 -8.61 5.15
C SER A 197 -5.35 -7.23 4.82
N VAL A 198 -4.99 -6.20 5.60
CA VAL A 198 -5.39 -4.81 5.35
C VAL A 198 -4.69 -4.24 4.11
N ALA A 199 -3.41 -4.55 3.92
CA ALA A 199 -2.63 -4.04 2.79
C ALA A 199 -3.11 -4.56 1.42
N PHE A 200 -3.51 -5.84 1.36
CA PHE A 200 -3.87 -6.50 0.11
C PHE A 200 -5.37 -6.83 -0.02
N GLY A 201 -6.19 -6.54 0.98
CA GLY A 201 -7.62 -6.89 1.00
C GLY A 201 -7.90 -8.40 1.02
N ALA A 202 -6.91 -9.23 1.36
CA ALA A 202 -6.97 -10.70 1.27
C ALA A 202 -6.64 -11.36 2.62
N PRO A 203 -7.64 -11.63 3.49
CA PRO A 203 -7.41 -12.12 4.84
C PRO A 203 -6.75 -13.50 4.89
N ILE A 204 -7.22 -14.44 4.07
CA ILE A 204 -6.69 -15.81 4.00
C ILE A 204 -5.23 -15.79 3.54
N ALA A 205 -4.93 -15.03 2.48
CA ALA A 205 -3.58 -14.89 1.95
C ALA A 205 -2.62 -14.29 3.00
N GLY A 206 -3.07 -13.31 3.79
CA GLY A 206 -2.28 -12.73 4.87
C GLY A 206 -1.93 -13.71 5.99
N VAL A 207 -2.88 -14.57 6.38
CA VAL A 207 -2.62 -15.63 7.38
C VAL A 207 -1.65 -16.67 6.85
N LEU A 208 -1.85 -17.14 5.61
CA LEU A 208 -0.96 -18.11 4.97
C LEU A 208 0.46 -17.57 4.84
N PHE A 209 0.61 -16.34 4.35
CA PHE A 209 1.91 -15.68 4.26
C PHE A 209 2.56 -15.57 5.64
N SER A 210 1.81 -15.15 6.67
CA SER A 210 2.41 -15.03 8.00
C SER A 210 2.86 -16.37 8.58
N LEU A 211 2.12 -17.45 8.34
CA LEU A 211 2.48 -18.78 8.82
C LEU A 211 3.71 -19.33 8.07
N GLU A 212 3.76 -19.17 6.75
CA GLU A 212 4.88 -19.62 5.93
C GLU A 212 6.14 -18.78 6.16
N TYR A 213 6.00 -17.45 6.19
CA TYR A 213 7.14 -16.54 6.20
C TYR A 213 7.75 -16.33 7.59
N PHE A 214 6.91 -16.20 8.63
CA PHE A 214 7.36 -15.95 10.00
C PHE A 214 7.46 -17.21 10.86
N ASP A 215 6.82 -18.32 10.46
CA ASP A 215 6.77 -19.60 11.16
C ASP A 215 6.75 -19.47 12.70
N PRO A 216 5.67 -18.90 13.27
CA PRO A 216 5.59 -18.62 14.71
C PRO A 216 5.66 -19.89 15.58
N TYR A 217 5.36 -21.06 14.99
CA TYR A 217 5.32 -22.33 15.69
C TYR A 217 6.59 -23.18 15.51
N ARG A 218 7.46 -22.89 14.53
CA ARG A 218 8.66 -23.67 14.19
C ARG A 218 8.38 -25.16 13.94
N ASN A 219 7.15 -25.47 13.52
CA ASN A 219 6.66 -26.84 13.42
C ASN A 219 6.64 -27.34 11.97
N GLY A 220 7.02 -26.51 11.00
CA GLY A 220 7.07 -26.88 9.57
C GLY A 220 5.72 -27.26 8.96
N LYS A 221 4.60 -26.96 9.62
CA LYS A 221 3.25 -27.32 9.15
C LYS A 221 2.60 -26.14 8.43
N MET A 222 2.47 -26.30 7.11
CA MET A 222 1.91 -25.40 6.08
C MET A 222 0.56 -24.74 6.45
N VAL A 223 -0.50 -25.53 6.63
CA VAL A 223 -1.89 -25.05 6.76
C VAL A 223 -2.78 -26.18 7.33
N PRO A 224 -3.89 -25.92 8.06
CA PRO A 224 -4.80 -26.97 8.52
C PRO A 224 -5.82 -27.46 7.48
N PHE A 225 -6.05 -26.75 6.36
CA PHE A 225 -7.05 -27.15 5.36
C PHE A 225 -6.62 -26.76 3.95
N GLN A 226 -6.56 -27.76 3.06
CA GLN A 226 -6.41 -27.60 1.63
C GLN A 226 -7.75 -27.95 0.99
N ASN A 227 -8.44 -26.96 0.41
CA ASN A 227 -9.55 -27.20 -0.50
C ASN A 227 -8.99 -27.22 -1.92
N VAL A 228 -9.05 -28.39 -2.55
CA VAL A 228 -8.68 -28.56 -3.96
C VAL A 228 -9.81 -27.97 -4.80
N TYR A 229 -9.54 -26.87 -5.49
CA TYR A 229 -10.46 -26.38 -6.51
C TYR A 229 -10.24 -27.19 -7.78
N GLU A 230 -11.26 -27.93 -8.21
CA GLU A 230 -11.30 -28.60 -9.51
C GLU A 230 -11.56 -27.55 -10.62
N ARG A 231 -10.57 -26.73 -10.94
CA ARG A 231 -10.55 -26.00 -12.22
C ARG A 231 -9.83 -26.88 -13.23
N THR A 232 -10.55 -27.35 -14.24
CA THR A 232 -10.00 -28.16 -15.34
C THR A 232 -9.20 -27.27 -16.28
N TRP A 233 -7.94 -27.01 -15.96
CA TRP A 233 -6.98 -26.45 -16.91
C TRP A 233 -6.71 -27.48 -18.00
N TYR A 234 -6.65 -27.04 -19.25
CA TYR A 234 -6.20 -27.92 -20.31
C TYR A 234 -4.69 -28.16 -20.17
N SER A 235 -4.23 -29.42 -20.27
CA SER A 235 -2.83 -29.79 -20.05
C SER A 235 -1.83 -29.03 -20.93
N PHE A 236 -2.27 -28.47 -22.07
CA PHE A 236 -1.43 -27.66 -22.95
C PHE A 236 -1.17 -26.25 -22.39
N GLU A 237 -2.08 -25.66 -21.60
CA GLU A 237 -1.89 -24.31 -21.02
C GLU A 237 -0.81 -24.31 -19.94
N LEU A 238 -0.60 -25.46 -19.28
CA LEU A 238 0.43 -25.65 -18.25
C LEU A 238 1.85 -25.40 -18.79
N ILE A 239 2.09 -25.65 -20.08
CA ILE A 239 3.42 -25.39 -20.67
C ILE A 239 3.74 -23.89 -20.67
N PHE A 240 2.75 -23.03 -20.93
CA PHE A 240 2.92 -21.59 -20.92
C PHE A 240 3.10 -21.07 -19.49
N PHE A 241 2.36 -21.62 -18.51
CA PHE A 241 2.56 -21.27 -17.10
C PHE A 241 3.95 -21.65 -16.58
N VAL A 242 4.47 -22.82 -16.97
CA VAL A 242 5.84 -23.23 -16.61
C VAL A 242 6.86 -22.28 -17.21
N LEU A 243 6.72 -21.90 -18.49
CA LEU A 243 7.62 -20.94 -19.13
C LEU A 243 7.59 -19.58 -18.43
N ILE A 244 6.39 -19.04 -18.15
CA ILE A 244 6.23 -17.79 -17.39
C ILE A 244 6.88 -17.90 -16.01
N GLY A 245 6.72 -19.03 -15.31
CA GLY A 245 7.36 -19.30 -14.03
C GLY A 245 8.90 -19.30 -14.11
N VAL A 246 9.47 -19.92 -15.13
CA VAL A 246 10.93 -19.93 -15.36
C VAL A 246 11.45 -18.53 -15.66
N PHE A 247 10.81 -17.81 -16.59
CA PHE A 247 11.20 -16.43 -16.92
C PHE A 247 11.04 -15.49 -15.72
N GLY A 248 9.93 -15.59 -14.98
CA GLY A 248 9.70 -14.84 -13.76
C GLY A 248 10.73 -15.13 -12.67
N GLY A 249 11.14 -16.39 -12.52
CA GLY A 249 12.20 -16.80 -11.58
C GLY A 249 13.58 -16.25 -11.95
N ILE A 250 13.97 -16.33 -13.22
CA ILE A 250 15.24 -15.77 -13.71
C ILE A 250 15.27 -14.26 -13.53
N PHE A 251 14.20 -13.58 -13.95
CA PHE A 251 14.08 -12.12 -13.83
C PHE A 251 14.09 -11.66 -12.37
N GLY A 252 13.34 -12.34 -11.49
CA GLY A 252 13.34 -12.06 -10.05
C GLY A 252 14.71 -12.26 -9.41
N SER A 253 15.41 -13.34 -9.75
CA SER A 253 16.79 -13.59 -9.28
C SER A 253 17.77 -12.50 -9.72
N ALA A 254 17.66 -12.04 -10.97
CA ALA A 254 18.49 -10.95 -11.49
C ALA A 254 18.25 -9.64 -10.72
N ILE A 255 16.99 -9.27 -10.47
CA ILE A 255 16.65 -8.05 -9.71
C ILE A 255 17.18 -8.13 -8.27
N VAL A 256 16.97 -9.25 -7.58
CA VAL A 256 17.46 -9.43 -6.20
C VAL A 256 18.98 -9.32 -6.14
N LYS A 257 19.68 -9.88 -7.13
CA LYS A 257 21.13 -9.78 -7.21
C LYS A 257 21.59 -8.35 -7.51
N LEU A 258 20.91 -7.64 -8.40
CA LEU A 258 21.20 -6.22 -8.69
C LEU A 258 20.98 -5.34 -7.47
N ASP A 259 19.88 -5.52 -6.74
CA ASP A 259 19.60 -4.77 -5.50
C ASP A 259 20.67 -5.03 -4.44
N SER A 260 21.07 -6.30 -4.25
CA SER A 260 22.15 -6.67 -3.33
C SER A 260 23.51 -6.05 -3.72
N ILE A 261 23.86 -6.07 -5.01
CA ILE A 261 25.08 -5.44 -5.53
C ILE A 261 25.04 -3.93 -5.29
N PHE A 262 23.92 -3.28 -5.62
CA PHE A 262 23.74 -1.84 -5.45
C PHE A 262 23.80 -1.42 -3.97
N SER A 263 23.16 -2.19 -3.09
CA SER A 263 23.19 -1.96 -1.65
C SER A 263 24.62 -2.08 -1.07
N ASN A 264 25.38 -3.09 -1.50
CA ASN A 264 26.79 -3.25 -1.11
C ASN A 264 27.68 -2.11 -1.64
N TYR A 265 27.45 -1.68 -2.89
CA TYR A 265 28.14 -0.52 -3.47
C TYR A 265 27.84 0.76 -2.71
N ARG A 266 26.58 1.02 -2.35
CA ARG A 266 26.15 2.19 -1.57
C ARG A 266 26.84 2.26 -0.20
N GLN A 267 27.07 1.12 0.45
CA GLN A 267 27.77 1.08 1.74
C GLN A 267 29.28 1.37 1.63
N LYS A 268 29.91 1.08 0.48
CA LYS A 268 31.34 1.27 0.25
C LYS A 268 31.69 2.60 -0.42
N SER A 269 30.76 3.18 -1.17
CA SER A 269 30.95 4.42 -1.93
C SER A 269 30.75 5.68 -1.07
N LEU A 270 31.23 6.82 -1.57
CA LEU A 270 31.03 8.15 -0.98
C LEU A 270 29.56 8.58 -0.94
N ILE A 271 28.68 7.89 -1.69
CA ILE A 271 27.24 8.10 -1.74
C ILE A 271 26.61 8.00 -0.34
N ARG A 272 27.19 7.19 0.57
CA ARG A 272 26.73 7.09 1.97
C ARG A 272 26.66 8.44 2.68
N ASN A 273 27.61 9.34 2.42
CA ASN A 273 27.65 10.65 3.07
C ASN A 273 26.58 11.62 2.51
N PHE A 274 26.02 11.32 1.33
CA PHE A 274 25.00 12.12 0.65
C PHE A 274 23.64 11.42 0.60
N ALA A 275 23.35 10.53 1.57
CA ALA A 275 22.10 9.75 1.60
C ALA A 275 20.82 10.60 1.53
N ARG A 276 20.82 11.79 2.14
CA ARG A 276 19.65 12.69 2.10
C ARG A 276 19.40 13.27 0.70
N GLY A 277 20.46 13.69 0.02
CA GLY A 277 20.35 14.26 -1.31
C GLY A 277 20.15 13.22 -2.40
N GLU A 278 20.62 11.99 -2.20
CA GLU A 278 20.36 10.85 -3.08
C GLU A 278 18.86 10.65 -3.34
N VAL A 279 18.04 10.61 -2.28
CA VAL A 279 16.58 10.37 -2.41
C VAL A 279 15.89 11.51 -3.15
N VAL A 280 16.32 12.77 -2.93
CA VAL A 280 15.78 13.94 -3.63
C VAL A 280 16.15 13.92 -5.11
N VAL A 281 17.39 13.54 -5.44
CA VAL A 281 17.84 13.39 -6.82
C VAL A 281 17.09 12.25 -7.52
N VAL A 282 16.89 11.12 -6.84
CA VAL A 282 16.10 10.00 -7.37
C VAL A 282 14.67 10.45 -7.64
N ALA A 283 14.02 11.15 -6.70
CA ALA A 283 12.67 11.68 -6.90
C ALA A 283 12.59 12.61 -8.13
N ALA A 284 13.54 13.54 -8.28
CA ALA A 284 13.60 14.42 -9.43
C ALA A 284 13.77 13.66 -10.76
N LEU A 285 14.65 12.66 -10.80
CA LEU A 285 14.85 11.82 -11.99
C LEU A 285 13.61 10.96 -12.30
N THR A 286 12.95 10.42 -11.28
CA THR A 286 11.70 9.68 -11.43
C THR A 286 10.63 10.57 -12.04
N VAL A 287 10.49 11.83 -11.60
CA VAL A 287 9.57 12.79 -12.21
C VAL A 287 9.88 13.02 -13.69
N ILE A 288 11.16 13.24 -14.04
CA ILE A 288 11.58 13.48 -15.42
C ILE A 288 11.20 12.30 -16.33
N VAL A 289 11.42 11.07 -15.87
CA VAL A 289 11.11 9.86 -16.65
C VAL A 289 9.60 9.58 -16.69
N CYS A 290 8.91 9.71 -15.56
CA CYS A 290 7.50 9.36 -15.45
C CYS A 290 6.55 10.47 -15.93
N TYR A 291 7.01 11.70 -16.15
CA TYR A 291 6.14 12.78 -16.62
C TYR A 291 5.48 12.44 -17.96
N GLY A 292 6.24 11.85 -18.89
CA GLY A 292 5.74 11.45 -20.20
C GLY A 292 4.96 10.13 -20.23
N ASN A 293 4.98 9.35 -19.14
CA ASN A 293 4.33 8.03 -19.10
C ASN A 293 3.32 7.94 -17.96
N ILE A 294 2.04 7.93 -18.33
CA ILE A 294 0.92 7.85 -17.40
C ILE A 294 0.91 6.57 -16.56
N PHE A 295 1.33 5.44 -17.13
CA PHE A 295 1.36 4.14 -16.44
C PHE A 295 2.49 4.05 -15.42
N ALA A 296 3.63 4.68 -15.71
CA ALA A 296 4.76 4.74 -14.78
C ALA A 296 4.50 5.65 -13.56
N ARG A 297 3.42 6.44 -13.61
CA ARG A 297 2.99 7.34 -12.53
C ARG A 297 1.93 6.72 -11.62
N SER A 298 1.22 5.71 -12.11
CA SER A 298 0.17 5.03 -11.34
C SER A 298 0.77 4.22 -10.21
N ASP A 299 0.05 4.18 -9.08
CA ASP A 299 0.36 3.30 -7.97
C ASP A 299 0.35 1.83 -8.43
N ALA A 300 1.29 1.02 -7.96
CA ALA A 300 1.47 -0.35 -8.44
C ALA A 300 0.22 -1.21 -8.24
N VAL A 301 -0.49 -1.06 -7.10
CA VAL A 301 -1.71 -1.82 -6.82
C VAL A 301 -2.84 -1.39 -7.75
N THR A 302 -3.02 -0.08 -7.95
CA THR A 302 -4.00 0.45 -8.90
C THR A 302 -3.70 0.00 -10.33
N LEU A 303 -2.43 0.02 -10.75
CA LEU A 303 -2.01 -0.42 -12.07
C LEU A 303 -2.33 -1.91 -12.30
N VAL A 304 -2.00 -2.75 -11.32
CA VAL A 304 -2.30 -4.19 -11.37
C VAL A 304 -3.81 -4.44 -11.36
N SER A 305 -4.57 -3.71 -10.54
CA SER A 305 -6.03 -3.78 -10.51
C SER A 305 -6.63 -3.42 -11.88
N ASN A 306 -6.14 -2.35 -12.50
CA ASN A 306 -6.61 -1.94 -13.83
C ASN A 306 -6.24 -2.97 -14.90
N LEU A 307 -5.08 -3.64 -14.79
CA LEU A 307 -4.65 -4.68 -15.73
C LEU A 307 -5.49 -5.96 -15.63
N PHE A 308 -6.02 -6.28 -14.45
CA PHE A 308 -6.88 -7.45 -14.24
C PHE A 308 -8.38 -7.16 -14.40
N THR A 309 -8.75 -5.90 -14.64
CA THR A 309 -10.14 -5.54 -14.88
C THR A 309 -10.54 -5.96 -16.29
N GLU A 310 -11.68 -6.64 -16.43
CA GLU A 310 -12.23 -6.99 -17.74
C GLU A 310 -12.75 -5.73 -18.45
N CYS A 311 -12.29 -5.50 -19.69
CA CYS A 311 -12.76 -4.39 -20.51
C CYS A 311 -14.28 -4.45 -20.71
N ARG A 312 -15.02 -3.46 -20.20
CA ARG A 312 -16.45 -3.25 -20.53
C ARG A 312 -16.60 -2.02 -21.43
N ALA A 313 -17.72 -1.93 -22.16
CA ALA A 313 -17.99 -0.88 -23.16
C ALA A 313 -17.98 0.59 -22.66
N LYS A 314 -17.78 0.83 -21.36
CA LYS A 314 -17.52 2.14 -20.75
C LYS A 314 -16.36 2.01 -19.78
N ASP A 315 -15.16 1.80 -20.30
CA ASP A 315 -13.96 1.73 -19.49
C ASP A 315 -13.18 3.06 -19.61
N SER A 316 -13.08 3.78 -18.49
CA SER A 316 -12.40 5.07 -18.37
C SER A 316 -10.91 4.95 -18.07
N SER A 317 -10.39 3.72 -18.03
CA SER A 317 -8.97 3.43 -17.79
C SER A 317 -8.05 3.71 -18.96
N GLY A 318 -8.58 3.94 -20.17
CA GLY A 318 -7.79 4.18 -21.39
C GLY A 318 -6.96 2.98 -21.86
N ILE A 319 -6.99 1.85 -21.13
CA ILE A 319 -6.29 0.59 -21.48
C ILE A 319 -7.10 -0.19 -22.53
N CYS A 320 -8.42 -0.07 -22.46
CA CYS A 320 -9.38 -0.75 -23.34
C CYS A 320 -9.93 0.15 -24.46
N GLU A 321 -9.34 1.33 -24.66
CA GLU A 321 -9.75 2.26 -25.71
C GLU A 321 -9.28 1.71 -27.07
N TYR A 322 -10.18 1.05 -27.78
CA TYR A 322 -9.97 0.55 -29.14
C TYR A 322 -9.95 1.72 -30.14
N GLU A 323 -8.96 2.60 -30.06
CA GLU A 323 -8.77 3.71 -31.00
C GLU A 323 -7.51 3.51 -31.88
N PHE A 324 -7.35 2.28 -32.38
CA PHE A 324 -6.47 1.96 -33.51
C PHE A 324 -7.17 0.97 -34.45
N LEU A 325 -8.01 1.52 -35.33
CA LEU A 325 -8.26 1.02 -36.68
C LEU A 325 -7.94 2.15 -37.66
#